data_AF-A0A3D0VV86-F1
#
_entry.id   AF-A0A3D0VV86-F1
#
_cell.length_a   1.000
_cell.length_b   1.000
_cell.length_c   1.000
_cell.angle_alpha   90.00
_cell.angle_beta   90.00
_cell.angle_gamma   90.00
#
_symmetry.space_group_name_H-M   'P 1'
#
loop_
_entity.id
_entity.type
_entity.pdbx_description
1 polymer ?
#
loop_
_entity_poly.entity_id
_entity_poly.type
_entity_poly.pdbx_seq_one_letter_code
_entity_poly.pdbx_strand_id
1 'polypeptide(L)'
;MYQLLKQEGSARRGVFHTVHGDIQMPAFMNVGTAAAIKGGISSYDLVDLKCQVELCNTYHLHIRPGDQLIHDLGGLHRFMGWKGPILTDSGGFQ
;
A
#
# COMPACT_ATOMS: atom_id res chain seq x y z
N MET A 1 8.70 -11.25 -5.45
CA MET A 1 9.75 -12.19 -5.01
C MET A 1 10.50 -11.57 -3.84
N TYR A 2 10.75 -12.32 -2.76
CA TYR A 2 11.55 -11.82 -1.63
C TYR A 2 13.01 -12.23 -1.79
N GLN A 3 13.92 -11.28 -1.63
CA GLN A 3 15.37 -11.46 -1.63
C GLN A 3 15.93 -11.07 -0.26
N LEU A 4 16.57 -12.02 0.44
CA LEU A 4 17.34 -11.73 1.66
C LEU A 4 18.71 -11.17 1.27
N LEU A 5 19.06 -10.00 1.79
CA LEU A 5 20.36 -9.35 1.55
C LEU A 5 21.34 -9.59 2.70
N LYS A 6 20.85 -9.54 3.94
CA LYS A 6 21.67 -9.73 5.15
C LYS A 6 20.80 -10.20 6.31
N GLN A 7 21.38 -10.99 7.20
CA GLN A 7 20.77 -11.41 8.45
C GLN A 7 21.76 -11.25 9.61
N GLU A 8 21.29 -10.72 10.73
CA GLU A 8 22.03 -10.62 11.99
C GLU A 8 21.13 -11.14 13.12
N GLY A 9 21.41 -12.34 13.62
CA GLY A 9 20.48 -13.04 14.54
C GLY A 9 19.11 -13.24 13.89
N SER A 10 18.06 -12.71 14.53
CA SER A 10 16.66 -12.73 14.03
C SER A 10 16.32 -11.55 13.11
N ALA A 11 17.17 -10.53 13.04
CA ALA A 11 16.95 -9.36 12.19
C ALA A 11 17.32 -9.66 10.73
N ARG A 12 16.50 -9.21 9.79
CA ARG A 12 16.63 -9.50 8.36
C ARG A 12 16.51 -8.22 7.54
N ARG A 13 17.48 -8.00 6.65
CA ARG A 13 17.46 -6.97 5.62
C ARG A 13 17.18 -7.64 4.29
N GLY A 14 16.16 -7.18 3.56
CA GLY A 14 15.81 -7.76 2.27
C GLY A 14 15.09 -6.80 1.33
N VAL A 15 14.85 -7.24 0.11
CA VAL A 15 14.03 -6.53 -0.88
C VAL A 15 12.85 -7.41 -1.24
N PHE A 16 11.65 -6.84 -1.28
CA PHE A 16 10.47 -7.50 -1.81
C PHE A 16 10.09 -6.89 -3.15
N HIS A 17 10.38 -7.63 -4.22
CA HIS A 17 10.08 -7.21 -5.59
C HIS A 17 8.61 -7.45 -5.91
N THR A 18 7.93 -6.41 -6.37
CA THR A 18 6.56 -6.49 -6.88
C THR A 18 6.50 -5.95 -8.31
N VAL A 19 5.40 -6.21 -9.01
CA VAL A 19 5.19 -5.66 -10.36
C VAL A 19 5.03 -4.14 -10.37
N HIS A 20 4.79 -3.52 -9.22
CA HIS A 20 4.63 -2.07 -9.07
C HIS A 20 5.81 -1.41 -8.34
N GLY A 21 6.93 -2.11 -8.16
CA GLY A 21 8.15 -1.58 -7.55
C GLY A 21 8.70 -2.44 -6.42
N ASP A 22 9.86 -2.03 -5.93
CA ASP A 22 10.61 -2.71 -4.88
C ASP A 22 10.33 -2.12 -3.50
N ILE A 23 10.14 -2.99 -2.51
CA ILE A 23 9.94 -2.61 -1.11
C ILE A 23 11.18 -3.03 -0.31
N GLN A 24 11.83 -2.08 0.37
CA GLN A 24 12.96 -2.37 1.24
C GLN A 24 12.45 -2.84 2.60
N MET A 25 12.92 -4.01 3.04
CA MET A 25 12.54 -4.63 4.31
C MET A 25 13.67 -4.48 5.33
N PRO A 26 13.37 -4.13 6.60
CA PRO A 26 12.03 -3.95 7.18
C PRO A 26 11.32 -2.68 6.69
N ALA A 27 10.02 -2.80 6.41
CA ALA A 27 9.19 -1.71 5.90
C ALA A 27 8.14 -1.29 6.93
N PHE A 28 7.86 0.01 7.00
CA PHE A 28 6.68 0.56 7.65
C PHE A 28 5.68 0.98 6.56
N MET A 29 4.42 0.56 6.70
CA MET A 29 3.38 0.81 5.69
C MET A 29 2.43 1.88 6.20
N ASN A 30 2.29 2.97 5.45
CA ASN A 30 1.32 4.02 5.77
C ASN A 30 -0.09 3.52 5.46
N VAL A 31 -1.05 3.79 6.35
CA VAL A 31 -2.43 3.29 6.23
C VAL A 31 -3.33 4.35 5.57
N GLY A 32 -3.86 4.03 4.40
CA GLY A 32 -4.93 4.74 3.73
C GLY A 32 -6.29 4.15 4.11
N THR A 33 -7.08 4.86 4.93
CA THR A 33 -8.37 4.35 5.44
C THR A 33 -9.51 4.47 4.43
N ALA A 34 -9.35 5.25 3.35
CA ALA A 34 -10.35 5.36 2.29
C ALA A 34 -9.76 6.00 1.01
N ALA A 35 -8.69 5.42 0.46
CA ALA A 35 -7.95 6.02 -0.67
C ALA A 35 -7.39 7.43 -0.40
N ALA A 36 -7.39 7.84 0.88
CA ALA A 36 -6.80 9.06 1.40
C ALA A 36 -6.21 8.74 2.77
N ILE A 37 -5.04 9.32 3.06
CA ILE A 37 -4.50 9.32 4.43
C ILE A 37 -5.29 10.37 5.22
N LYS A 38 -5.86 9.95 6.36
CA LYS A 38 -6.53 10.87 7.29
C LYS A 38 -5.55 11.99 7.68
N GLY A 39 -5.87 13.23 7.32
CA GLY A 39 -5.03 14.41 7.63
C GLY A 39 -4.80 15.39 6.48
N GLY A 40 -5.32 15.13 5.28
CA GLY A 40 -5.14 16.04 4.12
C GLY A 40 -3.83 15.82 3.36
N ILE A 41 -3.13 14.71 3.65
CA ILE A 41 -1.97 14.24 2.89
C ILE A 41 -2.52 13.42 1.73
N SER A 42 -2.30 13.91 0.51
CA SER A 42 -2.65 13.20 -0.71
C SER A 42 -1.62 12.10 -0.98
N SER A 43 -1.97 11.11 -1.81
CA SER A 43 -1.02 10.06 -2.22
C SER A 43 0.22 10.62 -2.92
N TYR A 44 0.15 11.86 -3.43
CA TYR A 44 1.30 12.56 -4.02
C TYR A 44 2.34 12.97 -2.98
N ASP A 45 1.90 13.38 -1.79
CA ASP A 45 2.79 13.79 -0.69
C ASP A 45 3.57 12.58 -0.11
N LEU A 46 3.06 11.36 -0.32
CA LEU A 46 3.72 10.13 0.15
C LEU A 46 4.98 9.77 -0.64
N VAL A 47 5.10 10.25 -1.88
CA VAL A 47 6.31 10.07 -2.68
C VAL A 47 7.49 10.79 -2.01
N ASP A 48 7.27 12.01 -1.52
CA ASP A 48 8.30 12.81 -0.84
C ASP A 48 8.69 12.20 0.52
N LEU A 49 7.76 11.50 1.17
CA LEU A 49 7.99 10.75 2.40
C LEU A 49 8.71 9.41 2.18
N LYS A 50 9.13 9.09 0.94
CA LYS A 50 9.78 7.83 0.56
C LYS A 50 8.92 6.61 0.91
N CYS A 51 7.59 6.77 0.84
CA CYS A 51 6.67 5.65 0.96
C CYS A 51 6.95 4.63 -0.15
N GLN A 52 7.09 3.35 0.21
CA GLN A 52 7.37 2.28 -0.74
C GLN A 52 6.19 1.33 -0.94
N VAL A 53 5.20 1.39 -0.04
CA VAL A 53 4.00 0.56 -0.10
C VAL A 53 2.92 1.21 0.75
N GLU A 54 1.71 1.26 0.20
CA GLU A 54 0.53 1.73 0.92
C GLU A 54 -0.33 0.56 1.40
N LEU A 55 -0.82 0.66 2.63
CA LEU A 55 -1.85 -0.25 3.13
C LEU A 55 -3.22 0.36 2.89
N CYS A 56 -4.05 -0.34 2.11
CA CYS A 56 -5.41 0.05 1.82
C CYS A 56 -6.41 -0.88 2.52
N ASN A 57 -7.37 -0.28 3.22
CA ASN A 57 -8.35 -1.04 3.96
C ASN A 57 -9.52 -1.50 3.06
N THR A 58 -9.71 -2.81 2.95
CA THR A 58 -10.74 -3.39 2.08
C THR A 58 -12.15 -3.13 2.60
N TYR A 59 -12.37 -3.20 3.91
CA TYR A 59 -13.69 -2.95 4.51
C TYR A 59 -14.23 -1.55 4.17
N HIS A 60 -13.41 -0.51 4.35
CA HIS A 60 -13.83 0.85 4.03
C HIS A 60 -14.02 1.06 2.54
N LEU A 61 -13.10 0.57 1.70
CA LEU A 61 -13.22 0.69 0.23
C LEU A 61 -14.48 0.01 -0.30
N HIS A 62 -14.85 -1.14 0.26
CA HIS A 62 -16.05 -1.89 -0.11
C HIS A 62 -17.34 -1.18 0.29
N ILE A 63 -17.40 -0.56 1.47
CA ILE A 63 -18.60 0.19 1.91
C ILE A 63 -18.73 1.51 1.16
N ARG A 64 -17.61 2.22 0.98
CA ARG A 64 -17.57 3.50 0.28
C ARG A 64 -16.15 3.74 -0.25
N PRO A 65 -15.96 3.87 -1.57
CA PRO A 65 -16.98 4.09 -2.60
C PRO A 65 -17.70 2.84 -3.15
N GLY A 66 -17.24 1.64 -2.83
CA GLY A 66 -17.70 0.39 -3.45
C GLY A 66 -16.65 -0.19 -4.40
N ASP A 67 -16.45 -1.50 -4.34
CA ASP A 67 -15.47 -2.24 -5.14
C ASP A 67 -15.79 -2.21 -6.65
N GLN A 68 -17.07 -2.29 -7.03
CA GLN A 68 -17.48 -2.18 -8.43
C GLN A 68 -17.09 -0.83 -9.04
N LEU A 69 -17.31 0.26 -8.31
CA LEU A 69 -16.94 1.59 -8.79
C LEU A 69 -15.41 1.72 -8.94
N ILE A 70 -14.64 1.20 -7.98
CA ILE A 70 -13.17 1.21 -8.05
C ILE A 70 -12.69 0.40 -9.26
N HIS A 71 -13.33 -0.73 -9.54
CA HIS A 71 -13.04 -1.55 -10.72
C HIS A 71 -13.31 -0.77 -12.02
N ASP A 72 -14.49 -0.16 -12.14
CA ASP A 72 -14.93 0.57 -13.33
C ASP A 72 -14.05 1.81 -13.60
N LEU A 73 -13.51 2.43 -12.54
CA LEU A 73 -12.55 3.54 -12.64
C LEU A 73 -11.11 3.08 -12.96
N GLY A 74 -10.91 1.80 -13.26
CA GLY A 74 -9.65 1.24 -13.71
C GLY A 74 -8.75 0.70 -12.60
N GLY A 75 -9.32 0.41 -11.42
CA GLY A 75 -8.66 -0.23 -10.30
C GLY A 75 -8.09 0.75 -9.26
N LEU A 76 -7.71 0.21 -8.10
CA LEU A 76 -7.33 0.98 -6.91
C LEU A 76 -6.15 1.93 -7.13
N HIS A 77 -5.12 1.50 -7.87
CA HIS A 77 -3.96 2.33 -8.23
C HIS A 77 -4.40 3.61 -8.97
N ARG A 78 -5.29 3.48 -9.96
CA ARG A 78 -5.82 4.63 -10.71
C ARG A 78 -6.72 5.50 -9.85
N PHE A 79 -7.58 4.87 -9.05
CA PHE A 79 -8.48 5.58 -8.14
C PHE A 79 -7.72 6.46 -7.13
N MET A 80 -6.59 5.98 -6.62
CA MET A 80 -5.76 6.67 -5.62
C MET A 80 -4.70 7.60 -6.22
N GLY A 81 -4.44 7.51 -7.53
CA GLY A 81 -3.27 8.14 -8.15
C GLY A 81 -1.93 7.57 -7.69
N TRP A 82 -1.92 6.39 -7.04
CA TRP A 82 -0.71 5.74 -6.53
C TRP A 82 -0.17 4.73 -7.54
N LYS A 83 1.11 4.86 -7.89
CA LYS A 83 1.78 3.97 -8.86
C LYS A 83 2.64 2.89 -8.21
N GLY A 84 2.86 2.97 -6.90
CA GLY A 84 3.69 2.02 -6.18
C GLY A 84 2.91 0.78 -5.75
N PRO A 85 3.57 -0.12 -5.00
CA PRO A 85 2.93 -1.29 -4.39
C PRO A 85 1.78 -0.91 -3.45
N ILE A 86 0.72 -1.73 -3.46
CA ILE A 86 -0.40 -1.66 -2.53
C ILE A 86 -0.53 -3.01 -1.82
N LEU A 87 -0.71 -2.97 -0.51
CA LEU A 87 -1.18 -4.09 0.29
C LEU A 87 -2.63 -3.83 0.70
N THR A 88 -3.54 -4.71 0.33
CA THR A 88 -4.92 -4.70 0.83
C THR A 88 -5.06 -5.68 1.98
N ASP A 89 -5.68 -5.27 3.08
CA ASP A 89 -6.12 -6.22 4.10
C ASP A 89 -7.35 -7.01 3.64
N SER A 90 -7.82 -7.96 4.45
CA SER A 90 -9.01 -8.75 4.11
C SER A 90 -10.33 -8.13 4.56
N GLY A 91 -10.30 -7.05 5.35
CA GLY A 91 -11.48 -6.43 5.93
C GLY A 91 -12.14 -7.18 7.10
N GLY A 92 -11.62 -8.35 7.51
CA GLY A 92 -12.27 -9.21 8.52
C GLY A 92 -11.98 -8.87 9.99
N PHE A 93 -11.09 -7.90 10.24
CA PHE A 93 -10.74 -7.48 11.60
C PHE A 93 -11.52 -6.24 12.05
N GLN A 94 -11.97 -5.42 11.08
CA GLN A 94 -12.75 -4.20 11.28
C GLN A 94 -14.16 -4.53 11.76
#